data_AF-A0A6N6VU19-F1
#
_entry.id   AF-A0A6N6VU19-F1
#
_cell.length_a   1.000
_cell.length_b   1.000
_cell.length_c   1.000
_cell.angle_alpha   90.00
_cell.angle_beta   90.00
_cell.angle_gamma   90.00
#
_symmetry.space_group_name_H-M   'P 1'
#
loop_
_entity.id
_entity.type
_entity.pdbx_description
1 polymer ?
#
loop_
_entity_poly.entity_id
_entity_poly.type
_entity_poly.pdbx_seq_one_letter_code
_entity_poly.pdbx_strand_id
1 'polypeptide(L)'
;MSSTKKNKLKHIITNKDKLISRVKKIKGQLEGVEKSLENDQDCKKILHIISSIRGALGGLMAEVMESHIINHMEEDKETLTDKEIKMAQELVESLKVFMK
;
A
#
# COMPACT_ATOMS: atom_id res chain seq x y z
N MET A 1 -16.91 37.33 -10.31
CA MET A 1 -17.01 35.95 -10.83
C MET A 1 -15.66 35.28 -10.65
N SER A 2 -15.41 34.67 -9.49
CA SER A 2 -14.11 34.07 -9.17
C SER A 2 -14.34 32.71 -8.51
N SER A 3 -14.49 31.68 -9.34
CA SER A 3 -14.42 30.28 -8.90
C SER A 3 -13.24 29.61 -9.59
N THR A 4 -12.04 29.97 -9.13
CA THR A 4 -10.79 29.26 -9.41
C THR A 4 -10.20 28.87 -8.08
N LYS A 5 -10.59 27.71 -7.50
CA LYS A 5 -9.81 27.00 -6.47
C LYS A 5 -10.45 25.69 -6.01
N LYS A 6 -9.90 24.57 -6.52
CA LYS A 6 -9.37 23.48 -5.70
C LYS A 6 -8.62 22.53 -6.63
N ASN A 7 -7.31 22.72 -6.69
CA ASN A 7 -6.42 21.80 -7.38
C ASN A 7 -6.52 20.45 -6.66
N LYS A 8 -6.97 19.41 -7.39
CA LYS A 8 -7.19 18.04 -6.92
C LYS A 8 -5.86 17.34 -6.60
N LEU A 9 -5.14 17.78 -5.57
CA LEU A 9 -4.23 16.89 -4.83
C LEU A 9 -5.10 16.04 -3.88
N LYS A 10 -6.04 15.28 -4.47
CA LYS A 10 -6.91 14.35 -3.75
C LYS A 10 -6.03 13.19 -3.31
N HIS A 11 -6.02 12.91 -2.01
CA HIS A 11 -5.24 11.88 -1.31
C HIS A 11 -3.76 12.23 -1.04
N ILE A 12 -3.51 12.84 0.12
CA ILE A 12 -2.17 12.91 0.69
C ILE A 12 -1.82 11.50 1.18
N ILE A 13 -0.99 10.79 0.43
CA ILE A 13 -0.42 9.55 0.91
C ILE A 13 0.54 9.89 2.06
N THR A 14 0.06 9.73 3.29
CA THR A 14 0.89 9.80 4.50
C THR A 14 2.04 8.81 4.37
N ASN A 15 3.25 9.19 4.79
CA ASN A 15 4.46 8.37 4.69
C ASN A 15 4.93 8.04 3.26
N LYS A 16 4.77 8.96 2.30
CA LYS A 16 5.25 8.82 0.92
C LYS A 16 6.67 8.25 0.82
N ASP A 17 7.63 8.76 1.58
CA ASP A 17 9.02 8.28 1.53
C ASP A 17 9.18 6.82 2.00
N LYS A 18 8.38 6.41 2.99
CA LYS A 18 8.32 5.02 3.47
C LYS A 18 7.80 4.10 2.36
N LEU A 19 6.73 4.51 1.68
CA LEU A 19 6.14 3.73 0.58
C LEU A 19 7.09 3.66 -0.62
N ILE A 20 7.76 4.76 -0.98
CA ILE A 20 8.81 4.77 -2.00
C ILE A 20 9.94 3.80 -1.61
N SER A 21 10.35 3.79 -0.35
CA SER A 21 11.37 2.85 0.14
C SER A 21 10.92 1.39 0.00
N ARG A 22 9.67 1.07 0.31
CA ARG A 22 9.08 -0.27 0.09
C ARG A 22 9.07 -0.65 -1.39
N VAL A 23 8.63 0.26 -2.27
CA VAL A 23 8.64 0.04 -3.72
C VAL A 23 10.06 -0.23 -4.23
N LYS A 24 11.05 0.56 -3.80
CA LYS A 24 12.47 0.34 -4.16
C LYS A 24 12.98 -1.04 -3.72
N LYS A 25 12.60 -1.51 -2.53
CA LYS A 25 12.93 -2.85 -2.05
C LYS A 25 12.32 -3.94 -2.94
N ILE A 26 11.03 -3.82 -3.27
CA ILE A 26 10.33 -4.76 -4.15
C ILE A 26 10.99 -4.80 -5.54
N LYS A 27 11.38 -3.64 -6.08
CA LYS A 27 12.12 -3.55 -7.35
C LYS A 27 13.43 -4.33 -7.30
N GLY A 28 14.23 -4.16 -6.24
CA GLY A 28 15.47 -4.91 -6.07
C GLY A 28 15.25 -6.43 -5.94
N GLN A 29 14.13 -6.86 -5.36
CA GLN A 29 13.76 -8.27 -5.33
C GLN A 29 13.38 -8.80 -6.72
N LEU A 30 12.65 -8.03 -7.52
CA LEU A 30 12.32 -8.37 -8.92
C LEU A 30 13.58 -8.48 -9.78
N GLU A 31 14.52 -7.54 -9.65
CA GLU A 31 15.84 -7.63 -10.30
C GLU A 31 16.60 -8.90 -9.87
N GLY A 32 16.42 -9.34 -8.62
CA GLY A 32 16.95 -10.61 -8.13
C GLY A 32 16.31 -11.85 -8.76
N VAL A 33 15.02 -11.81 -9.09
CA VAL A 33 14.32 -12.87 -9.85
C VAL A 33 14.87 -12.94 -11.26
N GLU A 34 14.95 -11.80 -11.95
CA GLU A 34 15.48 -11.70 -13.32
C GLU A 34 16.89 -12.28 -13.41
N LYS A 35 17.82 -11.83 -12.56
CA LYS A 35 19.17 -12.40 -12.49
C LYS A 35 19.18 -13.89 -12.18
N SER A 36 18.26 -14.37 -11.35
CA SER A 36 18.21 -15.79 -11.00
C SER A 36 17.78 -16.63 -12.20
N LEU A 37 16.86 -16.13 -13.02
CA LEU A 37 16.44 -16.77 -14.27
C LEU A 37 17.55 -16.73 -15.32
N GLU A 38 18.21 -15.58 -15.52
CA GLU A 38 19.31 -15.44 -16.49
C GLU A 38 20.51 -16.34 -16.21
N ASN A 39 20.75 -16.67 -14.93
CA ASN A 39 21.87 -17.50 -14.49
C ASN A 39 21.45 -18.96 -14.19
N ASP A 40 20.28 -19.40 -14.67
CA ASP A 40 19.74 -20.76 -14.48
C ASP A 40 19.82 -21.25 -13.01
N GLN A 41 19.53 -20.35 -12.06
CA GLN A 41 19.55 -20.69 -10.64
C GLN A 41 18.42 -21.66 -10.28
N ASP A 42 18.63 -22.40 -9.19
CA ASP A 42 17.67 -23.36 -8.67
C ASP A 42 16.26 -22.78 -8.46
N CYS A 43 15.24 -23.53 -8.91
CA CYS A 43 13.83 -23.13 -8.85
C CYS A 43 13.38 -22.79 -7.43
N LYS A 44 13.90 -23.46 -6.39
CA LYS A 44 13.56 -23.15 -5.00
C LYS A 44 13.99 -21.74 -4.63
N LYS A 45 15.17 -21.30 -5.09
CA LYS A 45 15.66 -19.93 -4.84
C LYS A 45 14.77 -18.88 -5.49
N ILE A 46 14.35 -19.12 -6.74
CA ILE A 46 13.42 -18.23 -7.45
C ILE A 46 12.07 -18.17 -6.70
N LEU A 47 11.52 -19.33 -6.31
CA LEU A 47 10.27 -19.41 -5.53
C LEU A 47 10.36 -18.67 -4.19
N HIS A 48 11.50 -18.72 -3.50
CA HIS A 48 11.71 -17.97 -2.27
C HIS A 48 11.67 -16.45 -2.48
N ILE A 49 12.31 -15.94 -3.55
CA ILE A 49 12.28 -14.51 -3.87
C ILE A 49 10.85 -14.07 -4.21
N ILE A 50 10.15 -14.85 -5.06
CA ILE A 50 8.75 -14.58 -5.42
C ILE A 50 7.84 -14.58 -4.19
N SER A 51 8.00 -15.54 -3.27
CA SER A 51 7.24 -15.56 -2.03
C SER A 51 7.51 -14.33 -1.16
N SER A 52 8.75 -13.85 -1.13
CA SER A 52 9.11 -12.62 -0.41
C SER A 52 8.48 -11.38 -1.05
N ILE A 53 8.49 -11.29 -2.38
CA ILE A 53 7.83 -10.22 -3.14
C ILE A 53 6.33 -10.20 -2.85
N ARG A 54 5.67 -11.37 -2.86
CA ARG A 54 4.24 -11.49 -2.56
C ARG A 54 3.89 -10.88 -1.21
N GLY A 55 4.62 -11.22 -0.15
CA GLY A 55 4.41 -10.65 1.18
C GLY A 55 4.72 -9.15 1.25
N ALA A 56 5.77 -8.70 0.56
CA ALA A 56 6.12 -7.27 0.50
C ALA A 56 5.05 -6.43 -0.22
N LEU A 57 4.48 -6.95 -1.31
CA LEU A 57 3.35 -6.34 -2.03
C LEU A 57 2.10 -6.27 -1.16
N GLY A 58 1.78 -7.35 -0.45
CA GLY A 58 0.68 -7.38 0.51
C GLY A 58 0.78 -6.31 1.59
N GLY A 59 1.97 -6.17 2.20
CA GLY A 59 2.24 -5.10 3.16
C GLY A 59 2.19 -3.68 2.57
N LEU A 60 2.61 -3.49 1.31
CA LEU A 60 2.47 -2.21 0.61
C LEU A 60 1.00 -1.87 0.36
N MET A 61 0.21 -2.83 -0.11
CA MET A 61 -1.22 -2.67 -0.38
C MET A 61 -1.97 -2.28 0.89
N ALA A 62 -1.67 -2.94 2.01
CA ALA A 62 -2.21 -2.63 3.33
C ALA A 62 -1.98 -1.16 3.75
N GLU A 63 -0.75 -0.66 3.62
CA GLU A 63 -0.42 0.72 4.01
C GLU A 63 -1.08 1.77 3.11
N VAL A 64 -1.16 1.51 1.80
CA VAL A 64 -1.84 2.40 0.84
C VAL A 64 -3.34 2.43 1.09
N MET A 65 -3.95 1.26 1.34
CA MET A 65 -5.38 1.14 1.58
C MET A 65 -5.81 1.82 2.88
N GLU A 66 -5.03 1.63 3.96
CA GLU A 66 -5.23 2.34 5.22
C GLU A 66 -5.18 3.86 5.01
N SER A 67 -4.13 4.35 4.32
CA SER A 67 -4.01 5.77 4.02
C SER A 67 -5.20 6.28 3.20
N HIS A 68 -5.69 5.49 2.22
CA HIS A 68 -6.85 5.86 1.42
C HIS A 68 -8.13 5.99 2.26
N ILE A 69 -8.40 5.00 3.12
CA ILE A 69 -9.59 4.97 3.95
C ILE A 69 -9.58 6.09 4.99
N ILE A 70 -8.46 6.27 5.72
CA ILE A 70 -8.34 7.32 6.74
C ILE A 70 -8.54 8.71 6.12
N ASN A 71 -7.86 8.99 5.00
CA ASN A 71 -8.00 10.29 4.34
C ASN A 71 -9.43 10.54 3.83
N HIS A 72 -10.11 9.51 3.31
CA HIS A 72 -11.50 9.64 2.87
C HIS A 72 -12.42 9.97 4.06
N MET A 73 -12.18 9.37 5.22
CA MET A 73 -12.95 9.65 6.41
C MET A 73 -12.68 11.04 6.99
N GLU A 74 -11.46 11.56 6.86
CA GLU A 74 -11.13 12.93 7.24
C GLU A 74 -11.79 13.98 6.34
N GLU A 75 -11.90 13.70 5.02
CA GLU A 75 -12.62 14.57 4.08
C GLU A 75 -14.12 14.67 4.40
N ASP A 76 -14.71 13.61 4.95
CA ASP A 76 -16.13 13.49 5.30
C ASP A 76 -16.38 13.58 6.83
N LYS A 77 -15.42 14.08 7.61
CA LYS A 77 -15.50 14.06 9.08
C LYS A 77 -16.69 14.84 9.66
N GLU A 78 -17.20 15.83 8.92
CA GLU A 78 -18.39 16.59 9.34
C GLU A 78 -19.70 15.82 9.12
N THR A 79 -19.69 14.74 8.34
CA THR A 79 -20.88 13.91 8.04
C THR A 79 -20.85 12.54 8.71
N LEU A 80 -19.67 12.06 9.12
CA LEU A 80 -19.48 10.77 9.77
C LEU A 80 -19.59 10.85 11.29
N THR A 81 -20.24 9.84 11.88
CA THR A 81 -20.28 9.62 13.32
C THR A 81 -19.02 8.90 13.82
N ASP A 82 -18.69 9.04 15.10
CA ASP A 82 -17.57 8.32 15.74
C ASP A 82 -17.69 6.80 15.59
N LYS A 83 -18.92 6.27 15.53
CA LYS A 83 -19.19 4.85 15.33
C LYS A 83 -18.81 4.39 13.92
N GLU A 84 -19.14 5.18 12.90
CA GLU A 84 -18.76 4.89 11.51
C GLU A 84 -17.25 4.95 11.33
N ILE A 85 -16.59 5.91 11.99
CA ILE A 85 -15.14 6.02 11.99
C ILE A 85 -14.49 4.77 12.59
N LYS A 86 -14.96 4.32 13.74
CA LYS A 86 -14.43 3.12 14.39
C LYS A 86 -14.65 1.86 13.55
N MET A 87 -15.82 1.67 12.94
CA MET A 87 -16.10 0.52 12.08
C MET A 87 -15.18 0.48 10.85
N ALA A 88 -14.90 1.62 10.23
CA ALA A 88 -13.98 1.69 9.10
C ALA A 88 -12.54 1.33 9.50
N GLN A 89 -12.08 1.75 10.69
CA GLN A 89 -10.78 1.35 11.23
C GLN A 89 -10.71 -0.17 11.52
N GLU A 90 -11.76 -0.76 12.08
CA GLU A 90 -11.84 -2.21 12.32
C GLU A 90 -11.83 -3.01 10.99
N LEU A 91 -12.48 -2.48 9.95
CA LEU A 91 -12.44 -3.05 8.61
C LEU A 91 -11.03 -2.99 8.02
N VAL A 92 -10.32 -1.88 8.17
CA VAL A 92 -8.91 -1.75 7.73
C VAL A 92 -8.04 -2.81 8.41
N GLU A 93 -8.14 -2.96 9.73
CA GLU A 93 -7.36 -3.97 10.46
C GLU A 93 -7.67 -5.40 10.01
N SER A 94 -8.95 -5.70 9.79
CA SER A 94 -9.37 -7.01 9.25
C SER A 94 -8.78 -7.25 7.86
N LEU A 95 -8.81 -6.25 6.98
CA LEU A 95 -8.25 -6.34 5.63
C LEU A 95 -6.73 -6.52 5.64
N LYS A 96 -6.01 -5.89 6.57
CA LYS A 96 -4.55 -6.08 6.74
C LYS A 96 -4.19 -7.55 7.02
N VAL A 97 -5.04 -8.31 7.70
CA VAL A 97 -4.81 -9.74 7.96
C VAL A 97 -4.88 -10.56 6.68
N PHE A 98 -5.84 -10.26 5.80
CA PHE A 98 -5.99 -10.97 4.51
C PHE A 98 -4.93 -10.60 3.47
N MET A 99 -4.29 -9.44 3.63
CA MET A 99 -3.25 -8.94 2.73
C MET A 99 -1.83 -9.33 3.15
N LYS A 100 -1.64 -10.14 4.21
CA LYS A 100 -0.33 -10.67 4.61
C LYS A 100 0.02 -11.99 3.92
#